data_AF-A0AAN1WIH5-F1
#
_entry.id   AF-A0AAN1WIH5-F1
#
_cell.length_a   1.000
_cell.length_b   1.000
_cell.length_c   1.000
_cell.angle_alpha   90.00
_cell.angle_beta   90.00
_cell.angle_gamma   90.00
#
_symmetry.space_group_name_H-M   'P 1'
#
loop_
_entity.id
_entity.type
_entity.pdbx_description
1 polymer ?
#
loop_
_entity_poly.entity_id
_entity_poly.type
_entity_poly.pdbx_seq_one_letter_code
_entity_poly.pdbx_strand_id
1 'polypeptide(L)'
;MKPFYSPIALLLPLTILATGCTHWPAHGQGGLAEHTAAPLYPIEIPAVVNPHHDNTLTVEQGLRLDSDNTRQQLDTLVLQGGNICFPAAVYRLNLRQIRIERQLTGGLSADAAIDVLIQRKALDQLRQQLAQVNPAVTCALPQLSDAEKQQQTLERISLLLNADNQFAIDSAAINPKYAARLAKAAQQLQPLNQIKLTITGHTDINGTQTHNQQLAAQRAQAVASFLTAMGIELKRLTITAAASEQPYSHALGPEHRLVNRRVLITLTQAANQAVIEQL
;
A
#
# COMPACT_ATOMS: atom_id res chain seq x y z
N MET A 1 85.08 16.14 -1.75
CA MET A 1 84.81 15.46 -3.02
C MET A 1 84.44 14.01 -2.74
N LYS A 2 83.42 13.51 -3.45
CA LYS A 2 82.67 12.22 -3.34
C LYS A 2 81.51 12.19 -2.31
N PRO A 3 80.24 12.10 -2.78
CA PRO A 3 79.13 11.58 -2.01
C PRO A 3 78.99 10.06 -2.21
N PHE A 4 78.60 9.34 -1.17
CA PHE A 4 78.22 7.92 -1.20
C PHE A 4 76.72 7.79 -0.86
N TYR A 5 76.03 6.99 -1.67
CA TYR A 5 74.61 6.62 -1.60
C TYR A 5 74.26 5.77 -0.35
N SER A 6 73.02 5.88 0.13
CA SER A 6 72.22 4.71 0.54
C SER A 6 70.70 5.06 0.60
N PRO A 7 69.78 4.14 0.24
CA PRO A 7 68.37 4.44 -0.03
C PRO A 7 67.47 4.16 1.19
N ILE A 8 66.50 5.04 1.47
CA ILE A 8 65.44 4.78 2.44
C ILE A 8 64.17 4.36 1.70
N ALA A 9 63.70 3.18 2.08
CA ALA A 9 62.59 2.45 1.52
C ALA A 9 61.26 3.22 1.58
N LEU A 10 60.54 3.13 0.48
CA LEU A 10 59.18 3.61 0.26
C LEU A 10 58.20 2.69 1.00
N LEU A 11 57.60 3.15 2.09
CA LEU A 11 56.46 2.49 2.74
C LEU A 11 55.20 3.34 2.52
N LEU A 12 54.41 2.94 1.52
CA LEU A 12 53.03 3.40 1.32
C LEU A 12 52.14 2.81 2.43
N PRO A 13 51.39 3.60 3.21
CA PRO A 13 50.31 3.04 4.00
C PRO A 13 49.11 2.77 3.08
N LEU A 14 48.80 1.48 2.90
CA LEU A 14 47.58 0.98 2.27
C LEU A 14 46.39 1.33 3.18
N THR A 15 45.71 2.44 2.91
CA THR A 15 44.46 2.81 3.57
C THR A 15 43.32 1.96 3.02
N ILE A 16 42.95 0.93 3.78
CA ILE A 16 41.74 0.13 3.53
C ILE A 16 40.53 1.01 3.87
N LEU A 17 39.94 1.64 2.85
CA LEU A 17 38.60 2.22 2.93
C LEU A 17 37.60 1.06 3.00
N ALA A 18 37.24 0.66 4.22
CA ALA A 18 36.07 -0.16 4.46
C ALA A 18 34.81 0.71 4.25
N THR A 19 34.37 0.84 2.99
CA THR A 19 33.02 1.33 2.70
C THR A 19 32.03 0.22 3.09
N GLY A 20 31.61 0.25 4.35
CA GLY A 20 30.44 -0.52 4.79
C GLY A 20 29.21 0.01 4.06
N CYS A 21 28.66 -0.76 3.14
CA CYS A 21 27.36 -0.49 2.54
C CYS A 21 26.28 -0.65 3.61
N THR A 22 25.90 0.44 4.29
CA THR A 22 24.66 0.49 5.08
C THR A 22 23.49 0.65 4.11
N HIS A 23 23.06 -0.47 3.52
CA HIS A 23 21.82 -0.50 2.75
C HIS A 23 20.64 -0.46 3.72
N TRP A 24 20.11 0.73 3.98
CA TRP A 24 18.90 0.91 4.77
C TRP A 24 17.70 0.44 3.92
N PRO A 25 16.90 -0.55 4.35
CA PRO A 25 15.75 -0.98 3.58
C PRO A 25 14.69 0.12 3.55
N ALA A 26 13.84 0.10 2.52
CA ALA A 26 12.72 1.03 2.40
C ALA A 26 11.83 0.98 3.65
N HIS A 27 11.30 2.13 4.08
CA HIS A 27 10.42 2.21 5.25
C HIS A 27 9.29 1.17 5.15
N GLY A 28 9.19 0.30 6.17
CA GLY A 28 8.14 -0.73 6.28
C GLY A 28 8.55 -2.16 5.93
N GLN A 29 9.83 -2.42 5.64
CA GLN A 29 10.40 -3.77 5.58
C GLN A 29 11.70 -3.78 6.41
N GLY A 30 11.59 -4.11 7.69
CA GLY A 30 12.71 -4.25 8.62
C GLY A 30 12.63 -5.53 9.46
N GLY A 31 13.06 -6.65 8.90
CA GLY A 31 13.59 -7.84 9.59
C GLY A 31 12.77 -9.11 9.41
N LEU A 32 13.34 -10.28 9.75
CA LEU A 32 12.69 -11.60 9.75
C LEU A 32 11.32 -11.66 10.47
N ALA A 33 10.95 -10.59 11.20
CA ALA A 33 9.69 -10.39 11.91
C ALA A 33 8.50 -9.93 11.04
N GLU A 34 8.68 -9.68 9.74
CA GLU A 34 7.57 -9.34 8.82
C GLU A 34 7.08 -10.48 7.95
N HIS A 35 7.78 -11.62 7.98
CA HIS A 35 7.18 -12.87 7.57
C HIS A 35 6.34 -13.38 8.75
N THR A 36 5.02 -13.20 8.68
CA THR A 36 4.11 -14.07 9.44
C THR A 36 4.50 -15.49 9.09
N ALA A 37 5.15 -16.20 10.01
CA ALA A 37 5.33 -17.63 9.86
C ALA A 37 3.93 -18.21 9.59
N ALA A 38 3.77 -18.92 8.48
CA ALA A 38 2.61 -19.77 8.28
C ALA A 38 2.43 -20.65 9.53
N PRO A 39 1.21 -21.10 9.89
CA PRO A 39 1.01 -22.00 11.01
C PRO A 39 1.62 -23.36 10.65
N LEU A 40 2.94 -23.47 10.76
CA LEU A 40 3.70 -24.70 10.68
C LEU A 40 4.18 -24.99 12.09
N TYR A 41 3.24 -25.42 12.92
CA TYR A 41 3.57 -26.44 13.90
C TYR A 41 2.65 -27.62 13.61
N PRO A 42 3.19 -28.76 13.14
CA PRO A 42 2.60 -30.01 13.60
C PRO A 42 2.71 -29.96 15.13
N ILE A 43 1.63 -30.30 15.82
CA ILE A 43 1.68 -30.57 17.24
C ILE A 43 2.50 -31.85 17.40
N GLU A 44 3.82 -31.75 17.32
CA GLU A 44 4.69 -32.65 18.03
C GLU A 44 4.78 -32.06 19.43
N ILE A 45 4.03 -32.63 20.36
CA ILE A 45 4.29 -32.44 21.78
C ILE A 45 5.61 -33.20 21.99
N PRO A 46 6.78 -32.54 22.14
CA PRO A 46 7.92 -33.27 22.65
C PRO A 46 7.47 -33.80 24.01
N ALA A 47 7.56 -35.11 24.20
CA ALA A 47 7.36 -35.71 25.51
C ALA A 47 8.14 -34.85 26.51
N VAL A 48 7.41 -34.22 27.42
CA VAL A 48 7.97 -33.48 28.55
C VAL A 48 8.63 -34.52 29.43
N VAL A 49 9.87 -34.88 29.10
CA VAL A 49 10.76 -35.59 30.00
C VAL A 49 11.57 -34.52 30.69
N ASN A 50 10.93 -33.86 31.66
CA ASN A 50 11.63 -33.13 32.70
C ASN A 50 11.69 -34.04 33.93
N PRO A 51 12.88 -34.45 34.42
CA PRO A 51 13.00 -35.39 35.55
C PRO A 51 12.72 -34.73 36.90
N HIS A 52 12.14 -33.54 36.92
CA HIS A 52 11.58 -32.91 38.12
C HIS A 52 10.14 -32.49 37.84
N HIS A 53 9.21 -33.01 38.64
CA HIS A 53 7.79 -32.68 38.66
C HIS A 53 7.59 -31.20 39.06
N ASP A 54 7.82 -30.29 38.13
CA ASP A 54 7.32 -28.93 38.26
C ASP A 54 6.70 -28.50 36.91
N ASN A 55 5.37 -28.59 36.85
CA ASN A 55 4.56 -28.19 35.68
C ASN A 55 4.44 -26.65 35.57
N THR A 56 5.40 -25.90 36.08
CA THR A 56 5.39 -24.43 36.05
C THR A 56 5.80 -23.95 34.66
N LEU A 57 4.85 -23.32 33.96
CA LEU A 57 5.14 -22.59 32.73
C LEU A 57 6.19 -21.52 33.03
N THR A 58 7.21 -21.39 32.17
CA THR A 58 8.10 -20.24 32.25
C THR A 58 7.32 -18.96 31.95
N VAL A 59 7.81 -17.80 32.41
CA VAL A 59 7.15 -16.50 32.17
C VAL A 59 6.90 -16.28 30.67
N GLU A 60 7.84 -16.65 29.81
CA GLU A 60 7.68 -16.53 28.36
C GLU A 60 6.62 -17.51 27.80
N GLN A 61 6.61 -18.76 28.26
CA GLN A 61 5.61 -19.75 27.86
C GLN A 61 4.21 -19.34 28.32
N GLY A 62 4.07 -18.78 29.52
CA GLY A 62 2.82 -18.23 30.04
C GLY A 62 2.33 -17.04 29.22
N LEU A 63 3.23 -16.11 28.85
CA LEU A 63 2.87 -14.95 28.03
C LEU A 63 2.45 -15.33 26.61
N ARG A 64 3.08 -16.34 26.01
CA ARG A 64 2.65 -16.88 24.71
C ARG A 64 1.25 -17.49 24.81
N LEU A 65 0.99 -18.28 25.86
CA LEU A 65 -0.33 -18.84 26.11
C LEU A 65 -1.40 -17.74 26.31
N ASP A 66 -1.09 -16.68 27.07
CA ASP A 66 -2.01 -15.55 27.25
C ASP A 66 -2.25 -14.79 25.93
N SER A 67 -1.22 -14.62 25.11
CA SER A 67 -1.36 -14.03 23.77
C SER A 67 -2.25 -14.89 22.88
N ASP A 68 -2.10 -16.21 22.87
CA ASP A 68 -2.94 -17.12 22.09
C ASP A 68 -4.40 -17.09 22.58
N ASN A 69 -4.61 -17.03 23.89
CA ASN A 69 -5.95 -16.92 24.46
C ASN A 69 -6.62 -15.60 24.05
N THR A 70 -5.92 -14.46 24.16
CA THR A 70 -6.48 -13.17 23.72
C THR A 70 -6.75 -13.13 22.21
N ARG A 71 -5.94 -13.82 21.39
CA ARG A 71 -6.20 -14.00 19.96
C ARG A 71 -7.48 -14.79 19.71
N GLN A 72 -7.67 -15.93 20.36
CA GLN A 72 -8.91 -16.72 20.25
C GLN A 72 -10.15 -15.93 20.71
N GLN A 73 -10.01 -15.09 21.75
CA GLN A 73 -11.08 -14.21 22.20
C GLN A 73 -11.42 -13.13 21.16
N LEU A 74 -10.41 -12.56 20.49
CA LEU A 74 -10.61 -11.63 19.39
C LEU A 74 -11.33 -12.32 18.22
N ASP A 75 -10.92 -13.53 17.86
CA ASP A 75 -11.56 -14.31 16.79
C ASP A 75 -13.02 -14.60 17.12
N THR A 76 -13.31 -15.00 18.37
CA THR A 76 -14.68 -15.20 18.86
C THR A 76 -15.49 -13.91 18.78
N LEU A 77 -14.93 -12.77 19.20
CA LEU A 77 -15.58 -11.47 19.12
C LEU A 77 -15.92 -11.11 17.67
N VAL A 78 -15.02 -11.38 16.71
CA VAL A 78 -15.26 -11.16 15.29
C VAL A 78 -16.40 -12.04 14.76
N LEU A 79 -16.42 -13.33 15.14
CA LEU A 79 -17.52 -14.24 14.78
C LEU A 79 -18.87 -13.79 15.34
N GLN A 80 -18.87 -13.11 16.49
CA GLN A 80 -20.06 -12.50 17.09
C GLN A 80 -20.47 -11.18 16.43
N GLY A 81 -19.81 -10.76 15.35
CA GLY A 81 -20.11 -9.52 14.63
C GLY A 81 -19.42 -8.28 15.20
N GLY A 82 -18.43 -8.44 16.07
CA GLY A 82 -17.69 -7.32 16.65
C GLY A 82 -16.97 -6.45 15.61
N ASN A 83 -16.55 -7.03 14.48
CA ASN A 83 -15.97 -6.30 13.35
C ASN A 83 -16.99 -5.44 12.59
N ILE A 84 -18.28 -5.78 12.64
CA ILE A 84 -19.36 -5.02 12.01
C ILE A 84 -19.82 -3.91 12.96
N CYS A 85 -20.04 -4.22 14.23
CA CYS A 85 -20.47 -3.23 15.23
C CYS A 85 -19.37 -2.22 15.57
N PHE A 86 -18.11 -2.66 15.65
CA PHE A 86 -16.99 -1.86 16.12
C PHE A 86 -15.72 -2.05 15.26
N PRO A 87 -15.76 -1.70 13.97
CA PRO A 87 -14.67 -1.98 13.02
C PRO A 87 -13.33 -1.36 13.45
N ALA A 88 -13.36 -0.11 13.93
CA ALA A 88 -12.15 0.57 14.37
C ALA A 88 -11.52 -0.06 15.63
N ALA A 89 -12.35 -0.53 16.57
CA ALA A 89 -11.86 -1.16 17.80
C ALA A 89 -11.22 -2.52 17.49
N VAL A 90 -11.89 -3.35 16.68
CA VAL A 90 -11.33 -4.64 16.21
C VAL A 90 -10.05 -4.43 15.41
N TYR A 91 -9.98 -3.42 14.55
CA TYR A 91 -8.75 -3.11 13.81
C TYR A 91 -7.59 -2.76 14.75
N ARG A 92 -7.83 -1.95 15.79
CA ARG A 92 -6.80 -1.64 16.80
C ARG A 92 -6.34 -2.87 17.58
N LEU A 93 -7.25 -3.78 17.91
CA LEU A 93 -6.93 -5.04 18.58
C LEU A 93 -6.05 -5.93 17.70
N ASN A 94 -6.33 -6.02 16.39
CA ASN A 94 -5.50 -6.75 15.44
C ASN A 94 -4.09 -6.15 15.31
N LEU A 95 -3.98 -4.83 15.23
CA LEU A 95 -2.67 -4.17 15.18
C LEU A 95 -1.86 -4.43 16.45
N ARG A 96 -2.51 -4.43 17.63
CA ARG A 96 -1.82 -4.75 18.89
C ARG A 96 -1.43 -6.23 18.94
N GLN A 97 -2.27 -7.15 18.47
CA GLN A 97 -1.93 -8.57 18.38
C GLN A 97 -0.64 -8.78 17.56
N ILE A 98 -0.53 -8.14 16.39
CA ILE A 98 0.69 -8.16 15.57
C ILE A 98 1.90 -7.57 16.34
N ARG A 99 1.69 -6.50 17.11
CA ARG A 99 2.74 -5.90 17.93
C ARG A 99 3.22 -6.87 19.03
N ILE A 100 2.31 -7.52 19.74
CA ILE A 100 2.61 -8.51 20.79
C ILE A 100 3.43 -9.67 20.21
N GLU A 101 3.00 -10.24 19.09
CA GLU A 101 3.72 -11.34 18.43
C GLU A 101 5.15 -10.95 18.04
N ARG A 102 5.36 -9.70 17.56
CA ARG A 102 6.69 -9.16 17.29
C ARG A 102 7.53 -8.98 18.55
N GLN A 103 6.94 -8.50 19.64
CA GLN A 103 7.64 -8.35 20.92
C GLN A 103 8.07 -9.70 21.48
N LEU A 104 7.20 -10.71 21.46
CA LEU A 104 7.49 -12.07 21.93
C LEU A 104 8.60 -12.72 21.08
N THR A 105 8.50 -12.62 19.76
CA THR A 105 9.54 -13.12 18.84
C THR A 105 10.87 -12.40 19.05
N GLY A 106 10.83 -11.10 19.37
CA GLY A 106 12.00 -10.29 19.67
C GLY A 106 12.54 -10.39 21.10
N GLY A 107 11.99 -11.27 21.95
CA GLY A 107 12.42 -11.45 23.33
C GLY A 107 12.06 -10.30 24.29
N LEU A 108 11.19 -9.38 23.87
CA LEU A 108 10.72 -8.23 24.64
C LEU A 108 9.54 -8.63 25.55
N SER A 109 9.76 -9.62 26.43
CA SER A 109 8.70 -10.24 27.25
C SER A 109 8.01 -9.27 28.21
N ALA A 110 8.74 -8.31 28.78
CA ALA A 110 8.16 -7.28 29.66
C ALA A 110 7.20 -6.33 28.92
N ASP A 111 7.58 -5.89 27.72
CA ASP A 111 6.72 -5.04 26.88
C ASP A 111 5.49 -5.82 26.38
N ALA A 112 5.71 -7.08 25.96
CA ALA A 112 4.64 -7.97 25.55
C ALA A 112 3.64 -8.20 26.70
N ALA A 113 4.10 -8.39 27.94
CA ALA A 113 3.24 -8.56 29.10
C ALA A 113 2.29 -7.37 29.31
N ILE A 114 2.80 -6.15 29.16
CA ILE A 114 1.98 -4.93 29.26
C ILE A 114 0.96 -4.89 28.12
N ASP A 115 1.37 -5.14 26.88
CA ASP A 115 0.45 -5.09 25.74
C ASP A 115 -0.62 -6.19 25.79
N VAL A 116 -0.29 -7.40 26.28
CA VAL A 116 -1.24 -8.50 26.53
C VAL A 116 -2.28 -8.10 27.57
N LEU A 117 -1.86 -7.49 28.69
CA LEU A 117 -2.79 -7.00 29.72
C LEU A 117 -3.74 -5.91 29.17
N ILE A 118 -3.21 -4.97 28.38
CA ILE A 118 -4.02 -3.93 27.74
C ILE A 118 -4.99 -4.57 26.72
N GLN A 119 -4.53 -5.55 25.94
CA GLN A 119 -5.35 -6.28 24.97
C GLN A 119 -6.52 -6.99 25.65
N ARG A 120 -6.26 -7.75 26.72
CA ARG A 120 -7.27 -8.45 27.50
C ARG A 120 -8.34 -7.50 28.03
N LYS A 121 -7.93 -6.40 28.67
CA LYS A 121 -8.86 -5.39 29.18
C LYS A 121 -9.72 -4.79 28.06
N ALA A 122 -9.12 -4.48 26.92
CA ALA A 122 -9.83 -3.93 25.78
C ALA A 122 -10.82 -4.95 25.16
N LEU A 123 -10.45 -6.22 25.09
CA LEU A 123 -11.33 -7.31 24.67
C LEU A 123 -12.53 -7.45 25.61
N ASP A 124 -12.29 -7.48 26.93
CA ASP A 124 -13.37 -7.60 27.92
C ASP A 124 -14.36 -6.44 27.82
N GLN A 125 -13.85 -5.20 27.70
CA GLN A 125 -14.69 -4.02 27.48
C GLN A 125 -15.50 -4.10 26.19
N LEU A 126 -14.87 -4.51 25.08
CA LEU A 126 -15.53 -4.58 23.79
C LEU A 126 -16.57 -5.69 23.72
N ARG A 127 -16.33 -6.83 24.37
CA ARG A 127 -17.32 -7.92 24.53
C ARG A 127 -18.56 -7.45 25.29
N GLN A 128 -18.36 -6.69 26.38
CA GLN A 128 -19.48 -6.10 27.13
C GLN A 128 -20.27 -5.11 26.28
N GLN A 129 -19.59 -4.24 25.54
CA GLN A 129 -20.24 -3.30 24.60
C GLN A 129 -21.03 -4.05 23.51
N LEU A 130 -20.46 -5.11 22.95
CA LEU A 130 -21.13 -5.93 21.93
C LEU A 130 -22.38 -6.62 22.49
N ALA A 131 -22.30 -7.16 23.71
CA ALA A 131 -23.46 -7.74 24.39
C ALA A 131 -24.60 -6.73 24.62
N GLN A 132 -24.29 -5.44 24.78
CA GLN A 132 -25.29 -4.38 24.92
C GLN A 132 -25.88 -3.94 23.58
N VAL A 133 -25.08 -3.90 22.51
CA VAL A 133 -25.52 -3.45 21.18
C VAL A 133 -26.31 -4.53 20.44
N ASN A 134 -25.89 -5.79 20.51
CA ASN A 134 -26.53 -6.89 19.79
C ASN A 134 -28.06 -7.04 20.04
N PRO A 135 -28.60 -6.86 21.26
CA PRO A 135 -30.05 -6.91 21.47
C PRO A 135 -30.80 -5.63 21.04
N ALA A 136 -30.11 -4.51 20.84
CA ALA A 136 -30.73 -3.20 20.63
C ALA A 136 -30.60 -2.66 19.19
N VAL A 137 -29.54 -3.04 18.47
CA VAL A 137 -29.23 -2.57 17.11
C VAL A 137 -28.66 -3.73 16.30
N THR A 138 -29.30 -4.03 15.16
CA THR A 138 -28.72 -4.96 14.18
C THR A 138 -27.53 -4.27 13.51
N CYS A 139 -26.31 -4.58 13.94
CA CYS A 139 -25.11 -4.15 13.24
C CYS A 139 -25.06 -4.86 11.88
N ALA A 140 -25.49 -4.17 10.85
CA ALA A 140 -25.37 -4.64 9.47
C ALA A 140 -24.48 -3.66 8.70
N LEU A 141 -23.60 -4.20 7.87
CA LEU A 141 -22.97 -3.40 6.83
C LEU A 141 -24.09 -2.87 5.90
N PRO A 142 -24.06 -1.59 5.51
CA PRO A 142 -25.02 -1.09 4.54
C PRO A 142 -24.93 -1.95 3.27
N GLN A 143 -26.08 -2.51 2.87
CA GLN A 143 -26.15 -3.27 1.63
C GLN A 143 -26.06 -2.27 0.49
N LEU A 144 -24.89 -2.19 -0.14
CA LEU A 144 -24.72 -1.39 -1.35
C LEU A 144 -25.62 -1.97 -2.44
N SER A 145 -26.45 -1.12 -3.02
CA SER A 145 -27.15 -1.42 -4.27
C SER A 145 -26.13 -1.77 -5.35
N ASP A 146 -26.56 -2.51 -6.37
CA ASP A 146 -25.64 -2.88 -7.46
C ASP A 146 -25.12 -1.64 -8.22
N ALA A 147 -25.91 -0.56 -8.26
CA ALA A 147 -25.48 0.74 -8.76
C ALA A 147 -24.33 1.33 -7.93
N GLU A 148 -24.41 1.29 -6.61
CA GLU A 148 -23.35 1.78 -5.72
C GLU A 148 -22.08 0.92 -5.82
N LYS A 149 -22.22 -0.41 -5.91
CA LYS A 149 -21.06 -1.30 -6.13
C LYS A 149 -20.37 -0.99 -7.45
N GLN A 150 -21.15 -0.75 -8.51
CA GLN A 150 -20.61 -0.37 -9.81
C GLN A 150 -19.89 0.98 -9.72
N GLN A 151 -20.48 1.97 -9.03
CA GLN A 151 -19.87 3.28 -8.85
C GLN A 151 -18.54 3.19 -8.08
N GLN A 152 -18.49 2.45 -6.97
CA GLN A 152 -17.25 2.24 -6.22
C GLN A 152 -16.18 1.53 -7.05
N THR A 153 -16.60 0.61 -7.92
CA THR A 153 -15.68 -0.07 -8.85
C THR A 153 -15.08 0.92 -9.85
N LEU A 154 -15.91 1.80 -10.43
CA LEU A 154 -15.45 2.84 -11.36
C LEU A 154 -14.52 3.86 -10.67
N GLU A 155 -14.84 4.25 -9.44
CA GLU A 155 -13.99 5.14 -8.64
C GLU A 155 -12.61 4.49 -8.38
N ARG A 156 -12.59 3.21 -7.98
CA ARG A 156 -11.35 2.46 -7.78
C ARG A 156 -10.51 2.37 -9.06
N ILE A 157 -11.15 2.15 -10.21
CA ILE A 157 -10.48 2.16 -11.52
C ILE A 157 -9.91 3.54 -11.82
N SER A 158 -10.69 4.61 -11.60
CA SER A 158 -10.23 5.99 -11.79
C SER A 158 -8.97 6.30 -10.98
N LEU A 159 -8.91 5.86 -9.72
CA LEU A 159 -7.74 6.03 -8.86
C LEU A 159 -6.49 5.30 -9.37
N LEU A 160 -6.66 4.16 -10.03
CA LEU A 160 -5.55 3.44 -10.66
C LEU A 160 -5.06 4.16 -11.93
N LEU A 161 -5.99 4.67 -12.72
CA LEU A 161 -5.72 5.37 -13.99
C LEU A 161 -5.06 6.75 -13.78
N ASN A 162 -5.46 7.47 -12.72
CA ASN A 162 -5.08 8.87 -12.48
C ASN A 162 -4.10 9.01 -11.30
N ALA A 163 -3.05 8.18 -11.31
CA ALA A 163 -2.00 8.20 -10.30
C ALA A 163 -1.02 9.38 -10.49
N ASP A 164 -0.31 9.76 -9.42
CA ASP A 164 0.77 10.74 -9.50
C ASP A 164 2.05 10.17 -10.14
N ASN A 165 2.94 11.08 -10.56
CA ASN A 165 4.28 10.78 -11.10
C ASN A 165 4.27 9.85 -12.32
N GLN A 166 3.48 10.23 -13.31
CA GLN A 166 3.26 9.44 -14.53
C GLN A 166 4.41 9.55 -15.52
N PHE A 167 5.02 10.74 -15.62
CA PHE A 167 6.04 11.09 -16.60
C PHE A 167 7.20 11.90 -16.00
N ALA A 168 8.40 11.69 -16.53
CA ALA A 168 9.54 12.56 -16.27
C ALA A 168 9.39 13.92 -16.97
N ILE A 169 10.26 14.88 -16.60
CA ILE A 169 10.35 16.17 -17.28
C ILE A 169 10.67 15.93 -18.75
N ASP A 170 9.98 16.67 -19.63
CA ASP A 170 10.16 16.63 -21.09
C ASP A 170 10.14 15.22 -21.72
N SER A 171 9.38 14.31 -21.12
CA SER A 171 9.29 12.92 -21.59
C SER A 171 7.85 12.46 -21.74
N ALA A 172 7.61 11.64 -22.76
CA ALA A 172 6.40 10.86 -22.98
C ALA A 172 6.55 9.39 -22.53
N ALA A 173 7.69 9.01 -21.95
CA ALA A 173 7.90 7.66 -21.44
C ALA A 173 7.11 7.42 -20.15
N ILE A 174 6.30 6.36 -20.14
CA ILE A 174 5.48 5.97 -18.99
C ILE A 174 6.39 5.45 -17.87
N ASN A 175 6.22 5.98 -16.67
CA ASN A 175 6.92 5.49 -15.48
C ASN A 175 6.55 4.01 -15.19
N PRO A 176 7.51 3.11 -14.91
CA PRO A 176 7.22 1.70 -14.61
C PRO A 176 6.20 1.48 -13.50
N LYS A 177 6.21 2.31 -12.45
CA LYS A 177 5.23 2.25 -11.35
C LYS A 177 3.83 2.62 -11.84
N TYR A 178 3.74 3.57 -12.78
CA TYR A 178 2.47 3.95 -13.40
C TYR A 178 1.98 2.87 -14.37
N ALA A 179 2.87 2.26 -15.16
CA ALA A 179 2.56 1.14 -16.03
C ALA A 179 1.93 -0.05 -15.27
N ALA A 180 2.46 -0.39 -14.08
CA ALA A 180 1.87 -1.43 -13.23
C ALA A 180 0.43 -1.09 -12.77
N ARG A 181 0.15 0.19 -12.48
CA ARG A 181 -1.20 0.63 -12.13
C ARG A 181 -2.14 0.60 -13.34
N LEU A 182 -1.67 1.04 -14.50
CA LEU A 182 -2.42 0.98 -15.76
C LEU A 182 -2.79 -0.47 -16.12
N ALA A 183 -1.87 -1.42 -15.95
CA ALA A 183 -2.14 -2.84 -16.18
C ALA A 183 -3.25 -3.36 -15.24
N LYS A 184 -3.19 -3.01 -13.96
CA LYS A 184 -4.24 -3.36 -12.98
C LYS A 184 -5.59 -2.72 -13.30
N ALA A 185 -5.60 -1.48 -13.81
CA ALA A 185 -6.81 -0.80 -14.24
C ALA A 185 -7.41 -1.47 -15.49
N ALA A 186 -6.58 -1.80 -16.48
CA ALA A 186 -7.00 -2.45 -17.71
C ALA A 186 -7.67 -3.81 -17.44
N GLN A 187 -7.11 -4.63 -16.55
CA GLN A 187 -7.72 -5.89 -16.11
C GLN A 187 -9.13 -5.71 -15.55
N GLN A 188 -9.38 -4.63 -14.80
CA GLN A 188 -10.70 -4.33 -14.23
C GLN A 188 -11.67 -3.71 -15.25
N LEU A 189 -11.15 -3.11 -16.32
CA LEU A 189 -11.94 -2.48 -17.39
C LEU A 189 -12.36 -3.45 -18.49
N GLN A 190 -11.68 -4.58 -18.64
CA GLN A 190 -12.03 -5.63 -19.60
C GLN A 190 -13.48 -6.14 -19.47
N PRO A 191 -14.01 -6.45 -18.28
CA PRO A 191 -15.42 -6.84 -18.16
C PRO A 191 -16.41 -5.69 -18.42
N LEU A 192 -15.96 -4.43 -18.37
CA LEU A 192 -16.80 -3.23 -18.46
C LEU A 192 -16.80 -2.62 -19.87
N ASN A 193 -17.22 -3.39 -20.88
CA ASN A 193 -17.12 -3.01 -22.30
C ASN A 193 -17.91 -1.75 -22.71
N GLN A 194 -18.91 -1.36 -21.92
CA GLN A 194 -19.73 -0.16 -22.13
C GLN A 194 -19.07 1.16 -21.72
N ILE A 195 -17.91 1.10 -21.05
CA ILE A 195 -17.18 2.28 -20.57
C ILE A 195 -16.17 2.74 -21.63
N LYS A 196 -16.28 4.01 -22.02
CA LYS A 196 -15.33 4.73 -22.88
C LYS A 196 -14.34 5.52 -22.01
N LEU A 197 -13.13 5.70 -22.52
CA LEU A 197 -12.04 6.40 -21.87
C LEU A 197 -11.68 7.63 -22.71
N THR A 198 -11.70 8.81 -22.11
CA THR A 198 -11.09 10.00 -22.71
C THR A 198 -9.76 10.24 -22.02
N ILE A 199 -8.68 10.19 -22.79
CA ILE A 199 -7.29 10.30 -22.35
C ILE A 199 -6.80 11.71 -22.73
N THR A 200 -6.73 12.59 -21.75
CA THR A 200 -6.30 13.98 -21.92
C THR A 200 -4.86 14.15 -21.44
N GLY A 201 -3.96 14.52 -22.34
CA GLY A 201 -2.57 14.85 -22.01
C GLY A 201 -2.41 16.29 -21.52
N HIS A 202 -1.61 16.47 -20.46
CA HIS A 202 -1.23 17.77 -19.92
C HIS A 202 0.30 17.90 -19.82
N THR A 203 0.77 19.14 -19.81
CA THR A 203 2.17 19.50 -19.55
C THR A 203 2.28 20.49 -18.40
N ASP A 204 3.51 20.74 -17.93
CA ASP A 204 3.75 21.92 -17.11
C ASP A 204 3.80 23.19 -17.99
N ILE A 205 3.86 24.35 -17.35
CA ILE A 205 3.84 25.67 -18.01
C ILE A 205 5.16 26.01 -18.71
N ASN A 206 6.21 25.21 -18.52
CA ASN A 206 7.50 25.49 -19.11
C ASN A 206 7.51 25.08 -20.58
N GLY A 207 8.23 25.84 -21.42
CA GLY A 207 8.36 25.57 -22.84
C GLY A 207 7.39 26.37 -23.72
N THR A 208 7.50 26.18 -25.03
CA THR A 208 6.62 26.84 -25.99
C THR A 208 5.28 26.12 -26.08
N GLN A 209 4.21 26.83 -26.41
CA GLN A 209 2.88 26.21 -26.58
C GLN A 209 2.93 25.09 -27.64
N THR A 210 3.62 25.29 -28.76
CA THR A 210 3.72 24.24 -29.80
C THR A 210 4.38 22.97 -29.27
N HIS A 211 5.46 23.10 -28.48
CA HIS A 211 6.13 21.96 -27.86
C HIS A 211 5.23 21.25 -26.85
N ASN A 212 4.56 22.01 -26.00
CA ASN A 212 3.66 21.47 -24.97
C ASN A 212 2.45 20.74 -25.56
N GLN A 213 1.92 21.22 -26.68
CA GLN A 213 0.84 20.57 -27.40
C GLN A 213 1.30 19.21 -27.96
N GLN A 214 2.49 19.17 -28.57
CA GLN A 214 3.06 17.93 -29.08
C GLN A 214 3.36 16.93 -27.96
N LEU A 215 3.98 17.39 -26.86
CA LEU A 215 4.31 16.55 -25.72
C LEU A 215 3.07 15.99 -25.01
N ALA A 216 2.02 16.81 -24.83
CA ALA A 216 0.74 16.36 -24.30
C ALA A 216 0.11 15.27 -25.19
N ALA A 217 0.09 15.47 -26.51
CA ALA A 217 -0.43 14.49 -27.46
C ALA A 217 0.37 13.18 -27.42
N GLN A 218 1.71 13.25 -27.37
CA GLN A 218 2.58 12.08 -27.26
C GLN A 218 2.33 11.29 -25.96
N ARG A 219 2.15 11.97 -24.83
CA ARG A 219 1.83 11.32 -23.54
C ARG A 219 0.49 10.60 -23.59
N ALA A 220 -0.54 11.27 -24.11
CA ALA A 220 -1.86 10.68 -24.25
C ALA A 220 -1.82 9.46 -25.20
N GLN A 221 -1.09 9.56 -26.31
CA GLN A 221 -0.88 8.46 -27.25
C GLN A 221 -0.11 7.29 -26.63
N ALA A 222 0.91 7.54 -25.81
CA ALA A 222 1.67 6.50 -25.13
C ALA A 222 0.77 5.70 -24.18
N VAL A 223 -0.07 6.39 -23.40
CA VAL A 223 -1.04 5.75 -22.49
C VAL A 223 -2.10 4.98 -23.26
N ALA A 224 -2.64 5.55 -24.34
CA ALA A 224 -3.60 4.86 -25.19
C ALA A 224 -3.01 3.57 -25.77
N SER A 225 -1.79 3.64 -26.31
CA SER A 225 -1.08 2.49 -26.88
C SER A 225 -0.83 1.41 -25.82
N PHE A 226 -0.46 1.80 -24.60
CA PHE A 226 -0.30 0.88 -23.49
C PHE A 226 -1.61 0.18 -23.12
N LEU A 227 -2.72 0.92 -22.99
CA LEU A 227 -4.03 0.35 -22.68
C LEU A 227 -4.53 -0.58 -23.79
N THR A 228 -4.28 -0.25 -25.06
CA THR A 228 -4.58 -1.12 -26.19
C THR A 228 -3.77 -2.41 -26.16
N ALA A 229 -2.47 -2.34 -25.82
CA ALA A 229 -1.64 -3.53 -25.64
C ALA A 229 -2.13 -4.42 -24.48
N MET A 230 -2.82 -3.85 -23.48
CA MET A 230 -3.47 -4.59 -22.39
C MET A 230 -4.88 -5.11 -22.75
N GLY A 231 -5.31 -4.96 -24.00
CA GLY A 231 -6.57 -5.52 -24.52
C GLY A 231 -7.77 -4.58 -24.48
N ILE A 232 -7.58 -3.27 -24.24
CA ILE A 232 -8.67 -2.28 -24.39
C ILE A 232 -8.83 -1.91 -25.87
N GLU A 233 -10.03 -2.12 -26.41
CA GLU A 233 -10.32 -1.83 -27.82
C GLU A 233 -10.12 -0.34 -28.15
N LEU A 234 -9.48 -0.04 -29.28
CA LEU A 234 -9.17 1.34 -29.70
C LEU A 234 -10.42 2.22 -29.84
N LYS A 235 -11.56 1.66 -30.27
CA LYS A 235 -12.84 2.38 -30.39
C LYS A 235 -13.40 2.91 -29.06
N ARG A 236 -12.88 2.42 -27.93
CA ARG A 236 -13.26 2.89 -26.58
C ARG A 236 -12.40 4.06 -26.11
N LEU A 237 -11.32 4.39 -26.83
CA LEU A 237 -10.35 5.40 -26.45
C LEU A 237 -10.52 6.66 -27.29
N THR A 238 -10.64 7.80 -26.62
CA THR A 238 -10.58 9.13 -27.23
C THR A 238 -9.32 9.81 -26.71
N ILE A 239 -8.48 10.33 -27.62
CA ILE A 239 -7.20 10.96 -27.26
C ILE A 239 -7.35 12.46 -27.45
N THR A 240 -7.03 13.23 -26.43
CA THR A 240 -7.06 14.70 -26.44
C THR A 240 -5.79 15.26 -25.81
N ALA A 241 -5.44 16.50 -26.16
CA ALA A 241 -4.30 17.21 -25.61
C ALA A 241 -4.74 18.60 -25.17
N ALA A 242 -4.63 18.88 -23.86
CA ALA A 242 -4.91 20.19 -23.28
C ALA A 242 -3.61 20.98 -22.97
N ALA A 243 -2.46 20.32 -23.10
CA ALA A 243 -1.15 20.92 -22.87
C ALA A 243 -1.06 21.66 -21.53
N SER A 244 -0.57 22.90 -21.52
CA SER A 244 -0.45 23.74 -20.33
C SER A 244 -1.67 24.62 -20.07
N GLU A 245 -2.75 24.50 -20.86
CA GLU A 245 -3.90 25.41 -20.83
C GLU A 245 -4.85 25.13 -19.65
N GLN A 246 -4.81 23.91 -19.10
CA GLN A 246 -5.62 23.48 -17.96
C GLN A 246 -4.75 22.90 -16.84
N PRO A 247 -3.98 23.76 -16.12
CA PRO A 247 -3.14 23.30 -15.02
C PRO A 247 -4.01 22.82 -13.85
N TYR A 248 -3.59 21.74 -13.18
CA TYR A 248 -4.19 21.34 -11.91
C TYR A 248 -3.85 22.31 -10.79
N SER A 249 -2.63 22.82 -10.84
CA SER A 249 -2.13 23.78 -9.88
C SER A 249 -1.44 24.94 -10.60
N HIS A 250 -1.84 26.16 -10.26
CA HIS A 250 -1.27 27.38 -10.82
C HIS A 250 0.07 27.78 -10.19
N ALA A 251 0.48 27.13 -9.11
CA ALA A 251 1.75 27.42 -8.45
C ALA A 251 2.94 26.91 -9.28
N LEU A 252 4.06 27.63 -9.21
CA LEU A 252 5.22 27.40 -10.07
C LEU A 252 6.27 26.45 -9.47
N GLY A 253 6.09 25.99 -8.23
CA GLY A 253 7.05 25.12 -7.53
C GLY A 253 7.25 23.75 -8.20
N PRO A 254 8.42 23.11 -8.04
CA PRO A 254 8.74 21.83 -8.67
C PRO A 254 7.71 20.72 -8.38
N GLU A 255 7.15 20.71 -7.18
CA GLU A 255 6.06 19.84 -6.74
C GLU A 255 4.78 20.07 -7.54
N HIS A 256 4.37 21.32 -7.76
CA HIS A 256 3.17 21.66 -8.53
C HIS A 256 3.36 21.33 -10.02
N ARG A 257 4.57 21.55 -10.55
CA ARG A 257 4.92 21.14 -11.91
C ARG A 257 4.81 19.62 -12.10
N LEU A 258 5.20 18.82 -11.10
CA LEU A 258 5.05 17.37 -11.15
C LEU A 258 3.58 16.95 -11.30
N VAL A 259 2.67 17.60 -10.56
CA VAL A 259 1.24 17.27 -10.64
C VAL A 259 0.62 17.69 -11.99
N ASN A 260 1.14 18.76 -12.61
CA ASN A 260 0.69 19.20 -13.94
C ASN A 260 1.19 18.30 -15.09
N ARG A 261 2.32 17.59 -14.91
CA ARG A 261 2.82 16.58 -15.86
C ARG A 261 2.01 15.28 -15.75
N ARG A 262 0.77 15.31 -16.23
CA ARG A 262 -0.19 14.22 -16.09
C ARG A 262 -0.93 13.92 -17.38
N VAL A 263 -1.47 12.72 -17.44
CA VAL A 263 -2.56 12.30 -18.28
C VAL A 263 -3.75 12.09 -17.36
N LEU A 264 -4.85 12.76 -17.69
CA LEU A 264 -6.14 12.58 -17.03
C LEU A 264 -6.98 11.63 -17.88
N ILE A 265 -7.46 10.55 -17.28
CA ILE A 265 -8.33 9.58 -17.93
C ILE A 265 -9.70 9.69 -17.30
N THR A 266 -10.69 10.13 -18.08
CA THR A 266 -12.09 10.19 -17.65
C THR A 266 -12.86 8.99 -18.18
N LEU A 267 -13.65 8.40 -17.29
CA LEU A 267 -14.52 7.26 -17.59
C LEU A 267 -15.89 7.80 -17.96
N THR A 268 -16.38 7.51 -19.16
CA THR A 268 -17.73 7.87 -19.58
C THR A 268 -18.51 6.60 -19.92
N GLN A 269 -19.72 6.48 -19.39
CA GLN A 269 -20.61 5.37 -19.73
C GLN A 269 -21.38 5.75 -21.00
N ALA A 270 -21.37 4.88 -22.00
CA ALA A 270 -22.01 5.15 -23.30
C ALA A 270 -23.52 5.45 -23.23
N ALA A 271 -24.17 5.24 -22.09
CA ALA A 271 -25.61 5.48 -21.88
C ALA A 271 -25.95 6.77 -21.10
N ASN A 272 -24.97 7.48 -20.52
CA ASN A 272 -25.21 8.64 -19.65
C ASN A 272 -24.68 9.96 -20.25
N GLN A 273 -24.84 10.15 -21.56
CA GLN A 273 -24.53 11.43 -22.22
C GLN A 273 -25.66 12.47 -22.09
N ALA A 274 -26.75 12.16 -21.37
CA ALA A 274 -27.93 13.04 -21.31
C ALA A 274 -27.98 14.01 -20.10
N VAL A 275 -27.00 14.02 -19.18
CA VAL A 275 -27.16 14.74 -17.89
C VAL A 275 -26.07 15.78 -17.58
N ILE A 276 -24.99 15.91 -18.38
CA ILE A 276 -23.89 16.85 -18.07
C ILE A 276 -23.74 17.97 -19.12
N GLU A 277 -24.84 18.35 -19.78
CA GLU A 277 -24.88 19.54 -20.65
C GLU A 277 -25.76 20.68 -20.06
N GLN A 278 -26.11 20.59 -18.77
CA GLN A 278 -26.97 21.58 -18.09
C GLN A 278 -26.45 22.03 -16.71
N LEU A 279 -25.14 22.17 -16.55
CA LEU A 279 -24.55 23.03 -15.51
C LEU A 279 -23.48 23.92 -16.13
#